data_AF-T1EJF4-F1
#
_entry.id   AF-T1EJF4-F1
#
_cell.length_a   1.000
_cell.length_b   1.000
_cell.length_c   1.000
_cell.angle_alpha   90.00
_cell.angle_beta   90.00
_cell.angle_gamma   90.00
#
_symmetry.space_group_name_H-M   'P 1'
#
loop_
_entity.id
_entity.type
_entity.pdbx_description
1 polymer ?
#
loop_
_entity_poly.entity_id
_entity_poly.type
_entity_poly.pdbx_seq_one_letter_code
_entity_poly.pdbx_strand_id
1 'polypeptide(L)'
;MPHYPPHFLNGSIIAVANGTLKKVEDLTTEDFIESANLSHDLKINVSEVVQMVPITERDTVQLSFTVGPQKIQVTVESTLEHPFFVFNRGWSSYNPTQTLIRYKLKCCQLNIGDLCISLT
;
A
#
# COMPACT_ATOMS: atom_id res chain seq x y z
N MET A 1 7.24 15.43 -16.03
CA MET A 1 7.63 14.12 -15.46
C MET A 1 6.79 13.90 -14.23
N PRO A 2 6.06 12.78 -14.09
CA PRO A 2 5.29 12.53 -12.88
C PRO A 2 6.23 12.52 -11.67
N HIS A 3 5.84 13.16 -10.57
CA HIS A 3 6.62 13.15 -9.33
C HIS A 3 6.16 11.94 -8.51
N TYR A 4 6.96 10.89 -8.55
CA TYR A 4 6.64 9.64 -7.87
C TYR A 4 7.13 9.69 -6.43
N PRO A 5 6.40 9.07 -5.48
CA PRO A 5 6.78 9.19 -4.07
C PRO A 5 8.14 8.52 -3.81
N PRO A 6 9.14 9.28 -3.32
CA PRO A 6 10.49 8.75 -3.17
C PRO A 6 10.58 7.69 -2.07
N HIS A 7 9.67 7.70 -1.10
CA HIS A 7 9.66 6.76 0.03
C HIS A 7 9.38 5.31 -0.38
N PHE A 8 8.88 5.06 -1.59
CA PHE A 8 8.74 3.70 -2.13
C PHE A 8 9.99 3.16 -2.80
N LEU A 9 11.02 3.98 -3.02
CA LEU A 9 12.28 3.51 -3.60
C LEU A 9 12.94 2.51 -2.65
N ASN A 10 13.38 1.37 -3.17
CA ASN A 10 14.18 0.40 -2.41
C ASN A 10 15.37 1.08 -1.73
N GLY A 11 15.58 0.72 -0.46
CA GLY A 11 16.58 1.35 0.39
C GLY A 11 16.11 2.65 1.06
N SER A 12 14.92 3.16 0.77
CA SER A 12 14.34 4.28 1.51
C SER A 12 14.19 3.91 2.98
N ILE A 13 14.57 4.82 3.86
CA ILE A 13 14.49 4.63 5.31
C ILE A 13 13.16 5.18 5.82
N ILE A 14 12.40 4.32 6.46
CA ILE A 14 11.12 4.59 7.09
C ILE A 14 11.33 4.61 8.60
N ALA A 15 10.91 5.71 9.22
CA ALA A 15 10.79 5.77 10.68
C ALA A 15 9.46 5.14 11.08
N VAL A 16 9.51 4.08 11.87
CA VAL A 16 8.32 3.44 12.47
C VAL A 16 8.07 4.02 13.87
N ALA A 17 6.85 3.88 14.41
CA ALA A 17 6.47 4.66 15.60
C ALA A 17 7.26 4.31 16.88
N ASN A 18 7.89 3.13 16.93
CA ASN A 18 8.79 2.75 18.04
C ASN A 18 10.15 3.45 18.00
N GLY A 19 10.36 4.38 17.05
CA GLY A 19 11.60 5.14 16.88
C GLY A 19 12.69 4.40 16.11
N THR A 20 12.44 3.16 15.69
CA THR A 20 13.40 2.41 14.85
C THR A 20 13.32 2.84 13.39
N LEU A 21 14.43 2.63 12.69
CA LEU A 21 14.57 2.89 11.26
C LEU A 21 14.58 1.56 10.52
N LYS A 22 13.67 1.41 9.56
CA LYS A 22 13.59 0.24 8.68
C LYS A 22 13.70 0.65 7.23
N LYS A 23 14.22 -0.23 6.39
CA LYS A 23 14.12 -0.02 4.94
C LYS A 23 12.68 -0.31 4.51
N VAL A 24 12.22 0.39 3.49
CA VAL A 24 10.86 0.23 2.97
C VAL A 24 10.57 -1.23 2.57
N GLU A 25 11.54 -1.92 1.96
CA GLU A 25 11.41 -3.33 1.58
C GLU A 25 11.34 -4.30 2.76
N ASP A 26 11.76 -3.88 3.96
CA ASP A 26 11.81 -4.71 5.17
C ASP A 26 10.62 -4.46 6.11
N LEU A 27 9.62 -3.67 5.65
CA LEU A 27 8.41 -3.41 6.41
C LEU A 27 7.53 -4.67 6.50
N THR A 28 6.96 -4.88 7.68
CA THR A 28 6.13 -6.04 8.05
C THR A 28 4.77 -5.57 8.56
N THR A 29 3.77 -6.46 8.57
CA THR A 29 2.45 -6.14 9.12
C THR A 29 2.54 -5.75 10.61
N GLU A 30 3.46 -6.38 11.34
CA GLU A 30 3.74 -6.10 12.75
C GLU A 30 4.18 -4.64 12.96
N ASP A 31 4.95 -4.05 12.04
CA ASP A 31 5.37 -2.65 12.13
C ASP A 31 4.19 -1.67 12.11
N PHE A 32 3.15 -1.97 11.33
CA PHE A 32 1.93 -1.16 11.29
C PHE A 32 1.09 -1.34 12.55
N ILE A 33 0.97 -2.58 13.05
CA ILE A 33 0.23 -2.89 14.27
C ILE A 33 0.90 -2.22 15.48
N GLU A 34 2.23 -2.33 15.59
CA GLU A 34 3.00 -1.69 16.64
C GLU A 34 2.86 -0.16 16.55
N SER A 35 2.91 0.40 15.33
CA SER A 35 2.76 1.84 15.14
C SER A 35 1.40 2.37 15.58
N ALA A 36 0.31 1.64 15.32
CA ALA A 36 -1.03 1.98 15.78
C ALA A 36 -1.22 1.79 17.31
N ASN A 37 -0.47 0.88 17.94
CA ASN A 37 -0.56 0.67 19.39
C ASN A 37 0.22 1.73 20.18
N LEU A 38 1.32 2.25 19.64
CA LEU A 38 2.19 3.20 20.32
C LEU A 38 1.72 4.66 20.20
N SER A 39 1.06 5.01 19.10
CA SER A 39 0.56 6.37 18.87
C SER A 39 -0.95 6.44 19.11
N HIS A 40 -1.40 7.34 19.98
CA HIS A 40 -2.82 7.56 20.23
C HIS A 40 -3.53 8.22 19.02
N ASP A 41 -2.75 8.84 18.14
CA ASP A 41 -3.24 9.54 16.95
C ASP A 41 -3.28 8.64 15.71
N LEU A 42 -2.55 7.51 15.71
CA LEU A 42 -2.52 6.59 14.57
C LEU A 42 -3.47 5.43 14.78
N LYS A 43 -4.31 5.17 13.79
CA LYS A 43 -5.17 3.97 13.74
C LYS A 43 -4.82 3.14 12.54
N ILE A 44 -4.75 1.82 12.74
CA ILE A 44 -4.67 0.89 11.63
C ILE A 44 -6.02 0.82 10.94
N ASN A 45 -6.02 1.06 9.64
CA ASN A 45 -7.17 0.88 8.79
C ASN A 45 -6.92 -0.32 7.87
N VAL A 46 -7.86 -1.25 7.86
CA VAL A 46 -7.85 -2.40 6.95
C VAL A 46 -8.97 -2.23 5.95
N SER A 47 -8.61 -2.25 4.68
CA SER A 47 -9.51 -2.02 3.55
C SER A 47 -9.42 -3.17 2.57
N GLU A 48 -10.55 -3.82 2.28
CA GLU A 48 -10.61 -4.95 1.33
C GLU A 48 -10.76 -4.44 -0.10
N VAL A 49 -9.92 -4.91 -1.03
CA VAL A 49 -10.07 -4.62 -2.46
C VAL A 49 -11.30 -5.36 -3.00
N VAL A 50 -12.32 -4.64 -3.44
CA VAL A 50 -13.56 -5.25 -3.97
C VAL A 50 -13.71 -5.11 -5.48
N GLN A 51 -13.00 -4.16 -6.10
CA GLN A 51 -13.03 -3.98 -7.54
C GLN A 51 -11.72 -3.38 -8.04
N MET A 52 -11.29 -3.79 -9.24
CA MET A 52 -10.17 -3.20 -9.96
C MET A 52 -10.54 -3.04 -11.43
N VAL A 53 -10.49 -1.81 -11.95
CA VAL A 53 -10.80 -1.51 -13.36
C VAL A 53 -9.63 -0.73 -13.97
N PRO A 54 -8.86 -1.31 -14.90
CA PRO A 54 -7.79 -0.58 -15.58
C PRO A 54 -8.38 0.50 -16.50
N ILE A 55 -7.70 1.65 -16.55
CA ILE A 55 -8.02 2.79 -17.42
C ILE A 55 -6.84 2.97 -18.38
N THR A 56 -6.88 2.22 -19.49
CA THR A 56 -5.75 2.09 -20.44
C THR A 56 -5.28 3.43 -21.00
N GLU A 57 -6.19 4.37 -21.23
CA GLU A 57 -5.88 5.70 -21.77
C GLU A 57 -4.99 6.54 -20.85
N ARG A 58 -5.03 6.27 -19.53
CA ARG A 58 -4.32 7.03 -18.50
C ARG A 58 -3.17 6.27 -17.84
N ASP A 59 -2.97 5.00 -18.18
CA ASP A 59 -2.04 4.09 -17.50
C ASP A 59 -2.29 4.05 -15.97
N THR A 60 -3.57 4.00 -15.60
CA THR A 60 -4.04 3.95 -14.21
C THR A 60 -5.01 2.79 -13.99
N VAL A 61 -5.29 2.50 -12.72
CA VAL A 61 -6.32 1.56 -12.28
C VAL A 61 -7.23 2.25 -11.29
N GLN A 62 -8.53 2.11 -11.50
CA GLN A 62 -9.55 2.47 -10.53
C GLN A 62 -9.74 1.29 -9.57
N LEU A 63 -9.44 1.51 -8.29
CA LEU A 63 -9.57 0.53 -7.22
C LEU A 63 -10.73 0.93 -6.31
N SER A 64 -11.65 0.01 -6.06
CA SER A 64 -12.66 0.18 -5.02
C SER A 64 -12.33 -0.67 -3.81
N PHE A 65 -12.45 -0.07 -2.64
CA PHE A 65 -12.18 -0.66 -1.34
C PHE A 65 -13.43 -0.63 -0.47
N THR A 66 -13.61 -1.61 0.41
CA THR A 66 -14.55 -1.51 1.53
C THR A 66 -13.78 -1.28 2.83
N VAL A 67 -14.23 -0.29 3.61
CA VAL A 67 -13.56 0.17 4.82
C VAL A 67 -14.44 -0.07 6.05
N GLY A 68 -13.85 -0.69 7.06
CA GLY A 68 -14.47 -0.87 8.38
C GLY A 68 -15.70 -1.80 8.41
N PRO A 69 -16.32 -1.96 9.59
CA PRO A 69 -17.41 -2.92 9.79
C PRO A 69 -18.69 -2.57 9.03
N GLN A 70 -18.88 -1.29 8.69
CA GLN A 70 -20.02 -0.81 7.89
C GLN A 70 -19.81 -1.00 6.38
N LYS A 71 -18.66 -1.54 5.94
CA LYS A 71 -18.29 -1.76 4.54
C LYS A 71 -18.50 -0.52 3.67
N ILE A 72 -18.04 0.64 4.15
CA ILE A 72 -18.12 1.89 3.39
C ILE A 72 -17.26 1.71 2.14
N GLN A 73 -17.84 1.89 0.96
CA GLN A 73 -17.12 1.76 -0.29
C GLN A 73 -16.42 3.07 -0.65
N VAL A 74 -15.12 3.00 -0.89
CA VAL A 74 -14.28 4.12 -1.35
C VAL A 74 -13.64 3.73 -2.67
N THR A 75 -13.62 4.64 -3.63
CA THR A 75 -12.98 4.41 -4.93
C THR A 75 -11.86 5.41 -5.14
N VAL A 76 -10.70 4.93 -5.56
CA VAL A 76 -9.51 5.74 -5.85
C VAL A 76 -8.94 5.37 -7.21
N GLU A 77 -8.33 6.34 -7.89
CA GLU A 77 -7.53 6.09 -9.08
C GLU A 77 -6.06 6.13 -8.70
N SER A 78 -5.29 5.12 -9.13
CA SER A 78 -3.87 5.02 -8.86
C SER A 78 -3.09 4.62 -10.11
N THR A 79 -1.79 4.92 -10.16
CA THR A 79 -0.92 4.40 -11.22
C THR A 79 -0.77 2.89 -11.09
N LEU A 80 -0.52 2.20 -12.22
CA LEU A 80 -0.44 0.73 -12.22
C LEU A 80 0.66 0.18 -11.31
N GLU A 81 1.75 0.93 -11.15
CA GLU A 81 2.91 0.54 -10.35
C GLU A 81 2.86 0.99 -8.88
N HIS A 82 1.79 1.65 -8.45
CA HIS A 82 1.66 2.12 -7.07
C HIS A 82 1.62 0.94 -6.09
N PRO A 83 2.53 0.90 -5.10
CA PRO A 83 2.55 -0.17 -4.11
C PRO A 83 1.51 0.08 -3.00
N PHE A 84 0.78 -0.96 -2.64
CA PHE A 84 -0.11 -1.07 -1.50
C PHE A 84 0.45 -2.12 -0.53
N PHE A 85 0.30 -1.92 0.77
CA PHE A 85 0.75 -2.89 1.76
C PHE A 85 -0.38 -3.85 2.10
N VAL A 86 -0.25 -5.14 1.78
CA VAL A 86 -1.28 -6.16 2.03
C VAL A 86 -0.97 -6.94 3.30
N PHE A 87 -2.00 -7.11 4.14
CA PHE A 87 -1.91 -7.80 5.42
C PHE A 87 -1.34 -9.21 5.28
N ASN A 88 -0.33 -9.55 6.09
CA ASN A 88 0.42 -10.82 6.07
C ASN A 88 1.07 -11.20 4.72
N ARG A 89 1.22 -10.25 3.79
CA ARG A 89 1.92 -10.48 2.51
C ARG A 89 2.98 -9.42 2.22
N GLY A 90 2.75 -8.18 2.61
CA GLY A 90 3.63 -7.05 2.34
C GLY A 90 3.28 -6.33 1.04
N TRP A 91 4.27 -5.70 0.43
CA TRP A 91 4.09 -4.85 -0.75
C TRP A 91 3.45 -5.61 -1.92
N SER A 92 2.39 -5.04 -2.46
CA SER A 92 1.63 -5.55 -3.59
C SER A 92 1.20 -4.42 -4.51
N SER A 93 1.10 -4.63 -5.81
CA SER A 93 0.62 -3.60 -6.74
C SER A 93 -0.17 -4.23 -7.88
N TYR A 94 -0.88 -3.39 -8.63
CA TYR A 94 -1.60 -3.85 -9.82
C TYR A 94 -0.64 -4.37 -10.90
N ASN A 95 0.52 -3.72 -11.07
CA ASN A 95 1.58 -4.15 -11.98
C ASN A 95 2.94 -4.26 -11.24
N PRO A 96 3.24 -5.43 -10.65
CA PRO A 96 4.48 -5.65 -9.89
C PRO A 96 5.76 -5.46 -10.70
N THR A 97 5.72 -5.80 -12.00
CA THR A 97 6.86 -5.61 -12.91
C THR A 97 7.19 -4.13 -13.07
N GLN A 98 6.16 -3.29 -13.26
CA GLN A 98 6.33 -1.85 -13.37
C GLN A 98 6.79 -1.24 -12.03
N THR A 99 6.29 -1.76 -10.90
CA THR A 99 6.75 -1.36 -9.55
C THR A 99 8.24 -1.65 -9.38
N LEU A 100 8.70 -2.84 -9.78
CA LEU A 100 10.11 -3.20 -9.73
C LEU A 100 10.97 -2.30 -10.62
N ILE A 101 10.52 -1.99 -11.83
CA ILE A 101 11.26 -1.09 -12.73
C ILE A 101 11.37 0.31 -12.11
N ARG A 102 10.25 0.85 -11.63
CA ARG A 102 10.07 2.20 -11.13
C ARG A 102 10.77 2.43 -9.80
N TYR A 103 10.51 1.57 -8.82
CA TYR A 103 10.90 1.76 -7.43
C TYR A 103 12.03 0.82 -6.97
N LYS A 104 12.41 -0.17 -7.78
CA LYS A 104 13.30 -1.28 -7.38
C LYS A 104 12.75 -2.09 -6.20
N LEU A 105 11.47 -1.90 -5.88
CA LEU A 105 10.75 -2.58 -4.81
C LEU A 105 10.07 -3.83 -5.38
N LYS A 106 10.28 -4.98 -4.73
CA LYS A 106 9.58 -6.21 -5.09
C LYS A 106 8.16 -6.15 -4.53
N CYS A 107 7.18 -6.41 -5.40
CA CYS A 107 5.77 -6.50 -5.03
C CYS A 107 5.19 -7.86 -5.42
N CYS A 108 4.18 -8.30 -4.68
CA CYS A 108 3.24 -9.32 -5.12
C CYS A 108 2.15 -8.71 -6.02
N GLN A 109 1.43 -9.56 -6.76
CA GLN A 109 0.23 -9.13 -7.49
C GLN A 109 -0.89 -8.77 -6.50
N LEU A 110 -1.46 -7.57 -6.65
CA LEU A 110 -2.69 -7.18 -5.96
C LEU A 110 -3.91 -7.84 -6.63
N ASN A 111 -4.83 -8.35 -5.83
CA ASN A 111 -6.02 -9.09 -6.21
C ASN A 111 -7.26 -8.58 -5.47
N ILE A 112 -8.44 -8.86 -6.04
CA ILE A 112 -9.71 -8.69 -5.33
C ILE A 112 -9.72 -9.64 -4.11
N GLY A 113 -10.17 -9.12 -2.97
CA GLY A 113 -10.17 -9.81 -1.67
C GLY A 113 -8.92 -9.53 -0.83
N ASP A 114 -7.90 -8.88 -1.38
CA ASP A 114 -6.72 -8.49 -0.59
C ASP A 114 -7.08 -7.43 0.45
N LEU A 115 -6.54 -7.59 1.66
CA LEU A 115 -6.71 -6.67 2.77
C LEU A 115 -5.53 -5.70 2.84
N CYS A 116 -5.72 -4.48 2.33
CA CYS A 116 -4.71 -3.44 2.39
C CYS A 116 -4.68 -2.75 3.76
N ILE A 117 -3.48 -2.48 4.27
CA ILE A 117 -3.23 -1.76 5.51
C ILE A 117 -2.82 -0.32 5.21
N SER A 118 -3.39 0.63 5.96
CA SER A 118 -2.87 2.00 6.07
C SER A 118 -2.92 2.49 7.52
N LEU A 119 -2.18 3.56 7.80
CA LEU A 119 -2.28 4.30 9.06
C LEU A 119 -2.98 5.63 8.78
N THR A 120 -3.95 5.99 9.62
CA THR A 120 -4.72 7.25 9.55
C THR A 120 -4.75 7.95 10.89
#